data_AF-A0A7S1WLD6-F1
#
_entry.id   AF-A0A7S1WLD6-F1
#
_cell.length_a   1.000
_cell.length_b   1.000
_cell.length_c   1.000
_cell.angle_alpha   90.00
_cell.angle_beta   90.00
_cell.angle_gamma   90.00
#
_symmetry.space_group_name_H-M   'P 1'
#
loop_
_entity.id
_entity.type
_entity.pdbx_description
1 polymer ?
#
loop_
_entity_poly.entity_id
_entity_poly.type
_entity_poly.pdbx_seq_one_letter_code
_entity_poly.pdbx_strand_id
1 'polypeptide(L)'
;GITLGLSVLLLAPVMKIIPVAALVGLITLIALNTFAWSSITLILRINWIDATVVVLVTAVTVWKDLCVAVILGVILCGLGFAWTSATHVRVEQEDGGGANERT
;
A
#
# COMPACT_ATOMS: atom_id res chain seq x y z
N GLY A 1 -26.39 -9.44 -5.53
CA GLY A 1 -27.08 -8.16 -5.77
C GLY A 1 -28.40 -8.10 -5.01
N ILE A 2 -29.38 -8.91 -5.41
CA ILE A 2 -30.75 -8.90 -4.86
C ILE A 2 -30.79 -9.16 -3.34
N THR A 3 -29.95 -10.06 -2.81
CA THR A 3 -29.86 -10.35 -1.36
C THR A 3 -29.40 -9.16 -0.53
N LEU A 4 -28.40 -8.39 -0.99
CA LEU A 4 -27.96 -7.17 -0.31
C LEU A 4 -29.02 -6.07 -0.36
N GLY A 5 -29.67 -5.91 -1.52
CA GLY A 5 -30.76 -4.96 -1.70
C GLY A 5 -31.94 -5.25 -0.76
N LEU A 6 -32.35 -6.51 -0.65
CA LEU A 6 -33.42 -6.96 0.25
C LEU A 6 -33.05 -6.69 1.73
N SER A 7 -31.80 -7.00 2.12
CA SER A 7 -31.31 -6.76 3.49
C SER A 7 -31.29 -5.28 3.85
N VAL A 8 -30.82 -4.40 2.97
CA VAL A 8 -30.82 -2.95 3.21
C VAL A 8 -32.26 -2.41 3.29
N LEU A 9 -33.19 -2.91 2.47
CA LEU A 9 -34.59 -2.48 2.49
C LEU A 9 -35.31 -2.91 3.79
N LEU A 10 -35.09 -4.14 4.26
CA LEU A 10 -35.65 -4.63 5.53
C LEU A 10 -35.03 -3.94 6.75
N LEU A 11 -33.74 -3.60 6.68
CA LEU A 11 -32.99 -3.00 7.79
C LEU A 11 -33.01 -1.46 7.79
N ALA A 12 -33.49 -0.83 6.71
CA ALA A 12 -33.70 0.61 6.59
C ALA A 12 -34.43 1.28 7.77
N PRO A 13 -35.54 0.74 8.33
CA PRO A 13 -36.22 1.35 9.48
C PRO A 13 -35.34 1.38 10.74
N VAL A 14 -34.43 0.41 10.90
CA VAL A 14 -33.50 0.32 12.04
C VAL A 14 -32.36 1.32 11.91
N MET A 15 -31.89 1.60 10.68
CA MET A 15 -30.82 2.59 10.43
C MET A 15 -31.15 4.00 10.93
N LYS A 16 -32.43 4.40 10.95
CA LYS A 16 -32.85 5.74 11.36
C LYS A 16 -32.59 6.06 12.84
N ILE A 17 -32.44 5.02 13.68
CA ILE A 17 -32.24 5.16 15.13
C ILE A 17 -30.74 5.23 15.47
N ILE A 18 -29.86 4.91 14.51
CA ILE A 18 -28.42 4.84 14.76
C ILE A 18 -27.86 6.26 14.88
N PRO A 19 -27.21 6.60 16.01
CA PRO A 19 -26.63 7.91 16.20
C PRO A 19 -25.42 8.12 15.27
N VAL A 20 -25.30 9.33 14.71
CA VAL A 20 -24.18 9.70 13.82
C VAL A 20 -22.81 9.54 14.51
N ALA A 21 -22.76 9.72 15.83
CA ALA A 21 -21.55 9.51 16.63
C ALA A 21 -21.01 8.08 16.53
N ALA A 22 -21.87 7.06 16.50
CA ALA A 22 -21.45 5.67 16.32
C ALA A 22 -20.85 5.42 14.92
N LEU A 23 -21.36 6.13 13.91
CA LEU A 23 -20.88 6.01 12.53
C LEU A 23 -19.49 6.66 12.36
N VAL A 24 -19.27 7.83 12.96
CA VAL A 24 -17.94 8.46 13.00
C VAL A 24 -16.95 7.59 13.77
N GLY A 25 -17.39 6.98 14.87
CA GLY A 25 -16.61 6.00 15.62
C GLY A 25 -16.24 4.78 14.76
N LEU A 26 -17.17 4.29 13.94
CA LEU A 26 -16.92 3.18 13.01
C LEU A 26 -15.91 3.56 11.92
N ILE A 27 -16.06 4.73 11.30
CA ILE A 27 -15.11 5.21 10.28
C ILE A 27 -13.72 5.35 10.89
N THR A 28 -13.64 5.87 12.12
CA THR A 28 -12.38 5.99 12.87
C THR A 28 -11.80 4.61 13.19
N LEU A 29 -12.61 3.66 13.68
CA LEU A 29 -12.20 2.28 13.95
C LEU A 29 -11.64 1.60 12.69
N ILE A 30 -12.32 1.75 11.56
CA ILE A 30 -11.91 1.17 10.28
C ILE A 30 -10.61 1.81 9.81
N ALA A 31 -10.48 3.14 9.86
CA ALA A 31 -9.25 3.83 9.49
C ALA A 31 -8.07 3.31 10.32
N LEU A 32 -8.23 3.20 11.63
CA LEU A 32 -7.21 2.63 12.53
C LEU A 32 -6.88 1.16 12.22
N ASN A 33 -7.85 0.36 11.80
CA ASN A 33 -7.64 -1.03 11.40
C ASN A 33 -6.96 -1.18 10.04
N THR A 34 -7.21 -0.24 9.11
CA THR A 34 -6.55 -0.20 7.80
C THR A 34 -5.09 0.25 7.92
N PHE A 35 -4.76 1.10 8.89
CA PHE A 35 -3.37 1.41 9.21
C PHE A 35 -2.68 0.19 9.84
N ALA A 36 -2.00 -0.59 9.00
CA ALA A 36 -1.15 -1.67 9.44
C ALA A 36 0.08 -1.10 10.19
N TRP A 37 0.02 -1.03 11.51
CA TRP A 37 1.13 -0.58 12.37
C TRP A 37 2.42 -1.39 12.15
N SER A 38 2.29 -2.64 11.70
CA SER A 38 3.42 -3.49 11.28
C SER A 38 4.09 -3.01 9.99
N SER A 39 3.35 -2.41 9.05
CA SER A 39 3.91 -1.90 7.78
C SER A 39 4.92 -0.77 8.00
N ILE A 40 4.79 0.01 9.07
CA ILE A 40 5.77 1.04 9.44
C ILE A 40 7.13 0.41 9.73
N THR A 41 7.15 -0.68 10.51
CA THR A 41 8.39 -1.41 10.83
C THR A 41 9.00 -2.07 9.58
N LEU A 42 8.16 -2.52 8.65
CA LEU A 42 8.62 -3.11 7.39
C LEU A 42 9.27 -2.07 6.47
N ILE A 43 8.67 -0.87 6.39
CA ILE A 43 9.20 0.29 5.65
C ILE A 43 10.55 0.73 6.20
N LEU A 44 10.81 0.60 7.51
CA LEU A 44 12.13 0.91 8.07
C LEU A 44 13.21 -0.13 7.76
N ARG A 45 12.85 -1.33 7.29
CA ARG A 45 13.81 -2.41 6.97
C ARG A 45 14.03 -2.61 5.47
N ILE A 46 13.36 -1.82 4.63
CA ILE A 46 13.48 -1.83 3.16
C ILE A 46 14.65 -0.93 2.70
N ASN A 47 14.89 -0.90 1.38
CA ASN A 47 15.79 0.06 0.74
C ASN A 47 15.37 1.51 1.08
N TRP A 48 16.34 2.35 1.44
CA TRP A 48 16.13 3.74 1.88
C TRP A 48 15.34 4.61 0.87
N ILE A 49 15.41 4.25 -0.40
CA ILE A 49 14.71 4.93 -1.50
C ILE A 49 13.19 4.80 -1.34
N ASP A 50 12.67 3.58 -1.17
CA ASP A 50 11.23 3.33 -1.09
C ASP A 50 10.62 3.95 0.17
N ALA A 51 11.33 3.89 1.29
CA ALA A 51 10.92 4.54 2.53
C ALA A 51 10.77 6.06 2.37
N THR A 52 11.70 6.70 1.65
CA THR A 52 11.67 8.13 1.38
C THR A 52 10.47 8.50 0.51
N VAL A 53 10.17 7.69 -0.52
CA VAL A 53 8.99 7.91 -1.39
C VAL A 53 7.69 7.83 -0.59
N VAL A 54 7.55 6.84 0.29
CA VAL A 54 6.36 6.67 1.14
C VAL A 54 6.16 7.84 2.11
N VAL A 55 7.23 8.31 2.75
CA VAL A 55 7.15 9.48 3.64
C VAL A 55 6.75 10.73 2.87
N LEU A 56 7.34 10.94 1.69
CA LEU A 56 7.10 12.11 0.87
C LEU A 56 5.65 12.15 0.33
N VAL A 57 5.12 11.03 -0.18
CA VAL A 57 3.73 10.97 -0.65
C VAL A 57 2.74 11.19 0.50
N THR A 58 3.02 10.68 1.68
CA THR A 58 2.16 10.85 2.87
C THR A 58 2.12 12.32 3.29
N ALA A 59 3.27 13.01 3.31
CA ALA A 59 3.33 14.43 3.63
C ALA A 59 2.56 15.29 2.61
N VAL A 60 2.73 15.01 1.32
CA VAL A 60 2.00 15.73 0.25
C VAL A 60 0.50 15.50 0.33
N THR A 61 0.07 14.28 0.69
CA THR A 61 -1.35 13.95 0.87
C THR A 61 -2.04 14.86 1.88
N VAL A 62 -1.37 15.15 3.00
CA VAL A 62 -1.90 16.00 4.07
C VAL A 62 -1.93 17.48 3.68
N TRP A 63 -1.03 17.94 2.81
CA TRP A 63 -0.92 19.35 2.42
C TRP A 63 -1.69 19.74 1.15
N LYS A 64 -1.86 18.83 0.18
CA LYS A 64 -2.24 19.16 -1.21
C LYS A 64 -3.30 18.25 -1.82
N ASP A 65 -3.93 17.35 -1.06
CA ASP A 65 -4.94 16.37 -1.49
C ASP A 65 -4.42 15.04 -2.03
N LEU A 66 -5.30 14.03 -1.96
CA LEU A 66 -5.04 12.64 -2.32
C LEU A 66 -4.61 12.48 -3.80
N CYS A 67 -5.21 13.25 -4.70
CA CYS A 67 -5.01 13.11 -6.15
C CYS A 67 -3.57 13.49 -6.55
N VAL A 68 -3.08 14.63 -6.07
CA VAL A 68 -1.71 15.10 -6.35
C VAL A 68 -0.68 14.15 -5.75
N ALA A 69 -0.94 13.66 -4.54
CA ALA A 69 -0.05 12.71 -3.88
C ALA A 69 0.06 11.39 -4.65
N VAL A 70 -1.05 10.79 -5.08
CA VAL A 70 -1.04 9.51 -5.82
C VAL A 70 -0.23 9.63 -7.10
N ILE A 71 -0.40 10.71 -7.88
CA ILE A 71 0.36 10.93 -9.12
C ILE A 71 1.86 11.02 -8.82
N LEU A 72 2.23 11.82 -7.81
CA LEU A 72 3.62 12.02 -7.42
C LEU A 72 4.26 10.71 -6.93
N GLY A 73 3.52 9.94 -6.13
CA GLY A 73 3.94 8.64 -5.62
C GLY A 73 4.24 7.64 -6.74
N VAL A 74 3.36 7.54 -7.75
CA VAL A 74 3.57 6.63 -8.89
C VAL A 74 4.85 6.98 -9.67
N ILE A 75 5.09 8.29 -9.92
CA ILE A 75 6.30 8.75 -10.62
C ILE A 75 7.56 8.40 -9.83
N LEU A 76 7.54 8.65 -8.51
CA LEU A 76 8.68 8.39 -7.64
C LEU A 76 8.96 6.89 -7.46
N CYS A 77 7.92 6.05 -7.40
CA CYS A 77 8.08 4.60 -7.39
C CYS A 77 8.77 4.09 -8.67
N GLY A 78 8.40 4.64 -9.84
CA GLY A 78 9.06 4.29 -11.10
C GLY A 78 10.54 4.68 -11.12
N LEU A 79 10.86 5.88 -10.61
CA LEU A 79 12.24 6.37 -10.56
C LEU A 79 13.09 5.61 -9.54
N GLY A 80 12.54 5.33 -8.37
CA GLY A 80 13.20 4.55 -7.32
C GLY A 80 13.49 3.12 -7.75
N PHE A 81 12.53 2.49 -8.44
CA PHE A 81 12.71 1.16 -9.04
C PHE A 81 13.84 1.17 -10.08
N ALA A 82 13.85 2.13 -11.00
CA ALA A 82 14.91 2.26 -12.01
C ALA A 82 16.30 2.42 -11.39
N TRP A 83 16.40 3.21 -10.31
CA TRP A 83 17.66 3.40 -9.57
C TRP A 83 18.14 2.12 -8.89
N THR A 84 17.23 1.37 -8.25
CA THR A 84 17.55 0.09 -7.64
C THR A 84 17.97 -0.94 -8.69
N SER A 85 17.30 -0.99 -9.85
CA SER A 85 17.66 -1.89 -10.95
C SER A 85 19.02 -1.59 -11.56
N ALA A 86 19.42 -0.31 -11.63
CA ALA A 86 20.74 0.08 -12.12
C ALA A 86 21.87 -0.27 -11.14
N THR A 87 21.59 -0.26 -9.82
CA THR A 87 22.59 -0.51 -8.77
C THR A 87 22.72 -1.98 -8.36
N HIS A 88 21.69 -2.80 -8.57
CA HIS A 88 21.64 -4.23 -8.24
C HIS A 88 21.72 -5.15 -9.47
N VAL A 89 22.55 -4.82 -10.47
CA VAL A 89 23.03 -5.82 -11.44
C VAL A 89 23.98 -6.78 -10.69
N ARG A 90 23.39 -7.68 -9.90
CA ARG A 90 24.06 -8.86 -9.40
C ARG A 90 24.13 -9.81 -10.59
N VAL A 91 25.33 -9.94 -11.13
CA VAL A 91 25.64 -10.95 -12.15
C VAL A 91 25.42 -12.30 -11.47
N GLU A 92 24.25 -12.91 -11.67
CA GLU A 92 24.10 -14.35 -11.47
C GLU A 92 25.00 -14.96 -12.53
N GLN A 93 26.26 -15.23 -12.17
CA GLN A 93 27.04 -16.19 -12.92
C GLN A 93 26.32 -17.52 -12.71
N GLU A 94 25.48 -17.85 -13.67
CA GLU A 94 25.14 -19.23 -13.96
C GLU A 94 26.49 -19.89 -14.31
N ASP A 95 27.17 -20.38 -13.28
CA ASP A 95 28.28 -21.31 -13.42
C ASP A 95 27.70 -22.50 -14.19
N GLY A 96 27.89 -22.44 -15.51
CA GLY A 96 27.66 -23.54 -16.43
C GLY A 96 28.61 -24.67 -16.06
N GLY A 97 28.23 -25.43 -15.02
CA GLY A 97 28.79 -26.72 -14.67
C GLY A 97 28.32 -27.78 -15.66
N GLY A 98 28.59 -27.56 -16.94
CA GLY A 98 28.40 -28.52 -18.01
C GLY A 98 29.73 -29.17 -18.37
N ALA A 99 29.77 -30.50 -18.22
CA ALA A 99 30.70 -31.42 -18.86
C ALA A 99 32.17 -31.38 -18.42
N ASN A 100 32.51 -32.21 -17.42
CA ASN A 100 33.74 -32.98 -17.48
C ASN A 100 33.41 -34.45 -17.75
N GLU A 101 33.12 -34.72 -19.01
CA GLU A 101 33.30 -36.04 -19.62
C GLU A 101 34.81 -36.19 -19.88
N ARG A 102 35.50 -36.96 -19.03
CA ARG A 102 36.81 -37.63 -19.25
C ARG A 102 37.34 -38.23 -17.93
N THR A 103 36.89 -39.45 -17.60
CA THR A 103 37.69 -40.65 -17.23
C THR A 103 36.77 -41.78 -16.78
#